data_AF-A0A656GA97-F1
#
_entry.id   AF-A0A656GA97-F1
#
_cell.length_a   1.000
_cell.length_b   1.000
_cell.length_c   1.000
_cell.angle_alpha   90.00
_cell.angle_beta   90.00
_cell.angle_gamma   90.00
#
_symmetry.space_group_name_H-M   'P 1'
#
loop_
_entity.id
_entity.type
_entity.pdbx_description
1 polymer ?
#
loop_
_entity_poly.entity_id
_entity_poly.type
_entity_poly.pdbx_seq_one_letter_code
_entity_poly.pdbx_strand_id
1 'polypeptide(L)'
;PADTTAVKVTDDEVKAHYDQHAKEFMSPEQVVLDYIELKKSSFFDKVQVKDEDLQAAYQKEIANLSEQRRAAHILIEVNDKLNDEQAKAKIEEIQQRLAKGEDFAALAKEYSQDPGSSSKGGDLGYAGKGVYDPAFEDTLYALNKDQVSQPVRTDFGWHLIKLLGVEAPSVPTFASLKDKLTTDLKSQLVEQKFVEVTKQLEDSAFESSDLSQPAQDLGLKVQTTAPFGREGGEGITANRAVIQAAFSPEVLEEGSNSNTLELDPETVVVVRSKEHLQPQQLPLESVASSIRTQLVKEHATAAAKAKGEALLAGLRDGKIPLAAKQDGRDWKSMEAVTRSQEGVDPQVLQTLFRMPKPDGKGKPEFASITAADGSFVIVRLNGVNQAAAPTDAEKAQYRRFLASRAGQQDFAAYRAQLESKAKIEKF
;
A
#
# COMPACT_ATOMS: atom_id res chain seq x y z
N PRO A 1 29.96 4.97 35.45
CA PRO A 1 29.44 5.82 34.38
C PRO A 1 30.44 6.88 33.91
N ALA A 2 30.32 7.22 32.63
CA ALA A 2 30.84 8.46 32.07
C ALA A 2 30.12 9.63 32.77
N ASP A 3 30.89 10.49 33.44
CA ASP A 3 30.34 11.68 34.10
C ASP A 3 30.45 12.88 33.16
N THR A 4 29.35 13.23 32.53
CA THR A 4 29.27 14.35 31.60
C THR A 4 29.25 15.71 32.30
N THR A 5 28.98 15.76 33.61
CA THR A 5 28.90 17.02 34.37
C THR A 5 30.27 17.54 34.79
N ALA A 6 31.25 16.65 34.90
CA ALA A 6 32.64 16.99 35.24
C ALA A 6 33.48 17.40 34.01
N VAL A 7 32.96 17.20 32.79
CA VAL A 7 33.67 17.50 31.55
C VAL A 7 33.36 18.91 31.08
N LYS A 8 34.40 19.69 30.83
CA LYS A 8 34.30 20.99 30.15
C LYS A 8 34.88 20.84 28.76
N VAL A 9 34.06 21.16 27.75
CA VAL A 9 34.49 21.30 26.36
C VAL A 9 34.55 22.78 26.04
N THR A 10 35.67 23.23 25.50
CA THR A 10 35.96 24.61 25.11
C THR A 10 35.42 24.93 23.71
N ASP A 11 35.30 26.21 23.39
CA ASP A 11 34.88 26.65 22.06
C ASP A 11 35.93 26.31 21.00
N ASP A 12 37.21 26.33 21.38
CA ASP A 12 38.32 25.92 20.51
C ASP A 12 38.23 24.43 20.14
N GLU A 13 37.87 23.56 21.08
CA GLU A 13 37.65 22.13 20.81
C GLU A 13 36.42 21.90 19.90
N VAL A 14 35.34 22.65 20.12
CA VAL A 14 34.16 22.60 19.23
C VAL A 14 34.53 23.05 17.82
N LYS A 15 35.29 24.14 17.69
CA LYS A 15 35.77 24.64 16.41
C LYS A 15 36.72 23.64 15.73
N ALA A 16 37.66 23.07 16.46
CA ALA A 16 38.60 22.08 15.93
C ALA A 16 37.85 20.83 15.42
N HIS A 17 36.84 20.36 16.16
CA HIS A 17 36.01 19.23 15.72
C HIS A 17 35.22 19.58 14.45
N TYR A 18 34.59 20.75 14.40
CA TYR A 18 33.89 21.25 13.23
C TYR A 18 34.79 21.35 11.98
N ASP A 19 35.99 21.90 12.13
CA ASP A 19 36.95 22.07 11.04
C ASP A 19 37.48 20.70 10.53
N GLN A 20 37.70 19.73 11.43
CA GLN A 20 38.20 18.39 11.09
C GLN A 20 37.13 17.48 10.46
N HIS A 21 35.86 17.69 10.82
CA HIS A 21 34.72 16.86 10.38
C HIS A 21 33.76 17.66 9.50
N ALA A 22 34.28 18.61 8.71
CA ALA A 22 33.48 19.53 7.88
C ALA A 22 32.39 18.83 7.05
N LYS A 23 32.66 17.62 6.54
CA LYS A 23 31.72 16.82 5.72
C LYS A 23 30.48 16.34 6.49
N GLU A 24 30.57 16.23 7.82
CA GLU A 24 29.46 15.80 8.69
C GLU A 24 28.48 16.95 8.96
N PHE A 25 28.92 18.20 8.74
CA PHE A 25 28.13 19.41 8.97
C PHE A 25 27.78 20.09 7.65
N MET A 26 27.37 19.32 6.65
CA MET A 26 26.90 19.85 5.38
C MET A 26 25.37 19.98 5.39
N SER A 27 24.85 21.02 4.74
CA SER A 27 23.43 21.11 4.40
C SER A 27 23.05 19.95 3.47
N PRO A 28 21.80 19.48 3.51
CA PRO A 28 21.33 18.55 2.49
C PRO A 28 21.38 19.21 1.09
N GLU A 29 21.45 18.38 0.07
CA GLU A 29 21.21 18.79 -1.32
C GLU A 29 19.75 19.23 -1.46
N GLN A 30 19.52 20.41 -2.03
CA GLN A 30 18.18 20.95 -2.25
C GLN A 30 18.03 21.49 -3.68
N VAL A 31 16.78 21.62 -4.13
CA VAL A 31 16.43 22.19 -5.43
C VAL A 31 15.30 23.19 -5.28
N VAL A 32 15.32 24.21 -6.13
CA VAL A 32 14.20 25.14 -6.36
C VAL A 32 13.68 24.86 -7.77
N LEU A 33 12.37 24.66 -7.90
CA LEU A 33 11.74 24.41 -9.19
C LEU A 33 10.94 25.61 -9.63
N ASP A 34 10.98 25.88 -10.93
CA ASP A 34 9.87 26.55 -11.61
C ASP A 34 8.88 25.49 -12.11
N TYR A 35 7.59 25.78 -12.04
CA TYR A 35 6.54 24.86 -12.47
C TYR A 35 5.33 25.57 -13.06
N ILE A 36 4.61 24.87 -13.92
CA ILE A 36 3.28 25.26 -14.41
C ILE A 36 2.28 24.19 -14.02
N GLU A 37 1.07 24.62 -13.66
CA GLU A 37 0.03 23.76 -13.12
C GLU A 37 -1.24 23.90 -13.95
N LEU A 38 -1.72 22.79 -14.48
CA LEU A 38 -2.96 22.67 -15.25
C LEU A 38 -4.01 21.99 -14.39
N LYS A 39 -5.10 22.71 -14.11
CA LYS A 39 -6.24 22.18 -13.34
C LYS A 39 -7.44 21.96 -14.23
N LYS A 40 -8.06 20.79 -14.12
CA LYS A 40 -9.32 20.44 -14.79
C LYS A 40 -10.44 21.44 -14.46
N SER A 41 -10.48 21.93 -13.22
CA SER A 41 -11.44 22.94 -12.77
C SER A 41 -11.39 24.25 -13.59
N SER A 42 -10.24 24.60 -14.17
CA SER A 42 -10.07 25.82 -14.98
C SER A 42 -10.82 25.80 -16.31
N PHE A 43 -11.34 24.64 -16.73
CA PHE A 43 -12.08 24.47 -17.98
C PHE A 43 -13.59 24.53 -17.80
N PHE A 44 -14.11 24.41 -16.58
CA PHE A 44 -15.57 24.39 -16.35
C PHE A 44 -16.26 25.64 -16.90
N ASP A 45 -15.69 26.82 -16.73
CA ASP A 45 -16.31 28.06 -17.24
C ASP A 45 -16.00 28.33 -18.71
N LYS A 46 -15.05 27.59 -19.29
CA LYS A 46 -14.63 27.74 -20.70
C LYS A 46 -15.44 26.85 -21.65
N VAL A 47 -15.97 25.75 -21.13
CA VAL A 47 -16.77 24.79 -21.90
C VAL A 47 -18.23 25.22 -21.92
N GLN A 48 -18.80 25.28 -23.12
CA GLN A 48 -20.23 25.56 -23.35
C GLN A 48 -20.91 24.33 -23.94
N VAL A 49 -22.04 23.95 -23.35
CA VAL A 49 -22.91 22.90 -23.89
C VAL A 49 -23.88 23.56 -24.86
N LYS A 50 -23.92 23.09 -26.10
CA LYS A 50 -24.88 23.61 -27.09
C LYS A 50 -26.24 22.97 -26.88
N ASP A 51 -27.32 23.72 -27.14
CA ASP A 51 -28.68 23.19 -27.07
C ASP A 51 -28.89 21.99 -28.02
N GLU A 52 -28.18 21.97 -29.16
CA GLU A 52 -28.19 20.83 -30.10
C GLU A 52 -27.64 19.55 -29.47
N ASP A 53 -26.54 19.64 -28.71
CA ASP A 53 -25.93 18.51 -28.02
C ASP A 53 -26.84 18.00 -26.89
N LEU A 54 -27.54 18.91 -26.19
CA LEU A 54 -28.54 18.56 -25.17
C LEU A 54 -29.72 17.83 -25.77
N GLN A 55 -30.23 18.28 -26.92
CA GLN A 55 -31.31 17.60 -27.63
C GLN A 55 -30.86 16.21 -28.09
N ALA A 56 -29.65 16.08 -28.65
CA ALA A 56 -29.11 14.78 -29.05
C ALA A 56 -28.95 13.83 -27.86
N ALA A 57 -28.42 14.31 -26.73
CA ALA A 57 -28.28 13.53 -25.51
C ALA A 57 -29.65 13.10 -24.94
N TYR A 58 -30.63 13.99 -24.97
CA TYR A 58 -32.01 13.67 -24.58
C TYR A 58 -32.62 12.59 -25.48
N GLN A 59 -32.49 12.72 -26.80
CA GLN A 59 -32.99 11.71 -27.74
C GLN A 59 -32.34 10.34 -27.50
N LYS A 60 -31.03 10.31 -27.20
CA LYS A 60 -30.32 9.08 -26.83
C LYS A 60 -30.83 8.48 -25.52
N GLU A 61 -31.07 9.31 -24.50
CA GLU A 61 -31.60 8.87 -23.20
C GLU A 61 -32.99 8.24 -23.35
N ILE A 62 -33.89 8.87 -24.10
CA ILE A 62 -35.25 8.36 -24.30
C ILE A 62 -35.30 7.16 -25.27
N ALA A 63 -34.36 7.07 -26.23
CA ALA A 63 -34.25 5.91 -27.13
C ALA A 63 -33.81 4.64 -26.39
N ASN A 64 -33.14 4.78 -25.24
CA ASN A 64 -32.77 3.66 -24.38
C ASN A 64 -33.91 3.23 -23.45
N LEU A 65 -35.05 3.94 -23.45
CA LEU A 65 -36.22 3.52 -22.69
C LEU A 65 -36.92 2.37 -23.40
N SER A 66 -37.13 1.26 -22.69
CA SER A 66 -37.84 0.08 -23.21
C SER A 66 -39.21 -0.08 -22.58
N GLU A 67 -40.16 -0.62 -23.35
CA GLU A 67 -41.46 -1.03 -22.81
C GLU A 67 -41.31 -2.21 -21.86
N GLN A 68 -42.17 -2.26 -20.84
CA GLN A 68 -42.30 -3.43 -19.97
C GLN A 68 -43.59 -4.17 -20.31
N ARG A 69 -43.54 -5.50 -20.36
CA ARG A 69 -44.71 -6.35 -20.61
C ARG A 69 -45.03 -7.16 -19.37
N ARG A 70 -46.32 -7.22 -19.02
CA ARG A 70 -46.82 -8.09 -17.96
C ARG A 70 -47.24 -9.43 -18.56
N ALA A 71 -46.49 -10.48 -18.23
CA ALA A 71 -46.76 -11.83 -18.73
C ALA A 71 -47.44 -12.68 -17.65
N ALA A 72 -48.26 -13.62 -18.09
CA ALA A 72 -48.59 -14.80 -17.31
C ALA A 72 -48.21 -16.06 -18.08
N HIS A 73 -47.85 -17.14 -17.40
CA HIS A 73 -47.52 -18.39 -18.05
C HIS A 73 -48.03 -19.64 -17.34
N ILE A 74 -48.10 -20.74 -18.10
CA ILE A 74 -48.26 -22.10 -17.59
C ILE A 74 -47.03 -22.88 -18.05
N LEU A 75 -46.22 -23.35 -17.11
CA LEU A 75 -45.03 -24.16 -17.40
C LEU A 75 -45.33 -25.63 -17.14
N ILE A 76 -44.96 -26.49 -18.09
CA ILE A 76 -44.81 -27.92 -17.90
C ILE A 76 -43.33 -28.26 -18.12
N GLU A 77 -42.64 -28.55 -17.03
CA GLU A 77 -41.22 -28.86 -17.01
C GLU A 77 -40.92 -30.17 -17.75
N VAL A 78 -39.81 -30.18 -18.47
CA VAL A 78 -39.23 -31.42 -19.00
C VAL A 78 -38.19 -31.91 -18.00
N ASN A 79 -38.37 -33.12 -17.48
CA ASN A 79 -37.51 -33.71 -16.47
C ASN A 79 -37.48 -35.24 -16.59
N ASP A 80 -36.75 -35.92 -15.70
CA ASP A 80 -36.58 -37.38 -15.72
C ASP A 80 -37.90 -38.17 -15.66
N LYS A 81 -38.99 -37.55 -15.20
CA LYS A 81 -40.31 -38.17 -15.06
C LYS A 81 -41.26 -37.82 -16.21
N LEU A 82 -40.97 -36.74 -16.95
CA LEU A 82 -41.81 -36.24 -18.02
C LEU A 82 -40.91 -35.83 -19.19
N ASN A 83 -40.86 -36.69 -20.21
CA ASN A 83 -40.05 -36.41 -21.39
C ASN A 83 -40.67 -35.29 -22.24
N ASP A 84 -39.94 -34.83 -23.25
CA ASP A 84 -40.32 -33.69 -24.08
C ASP A 84 -41.69 -33.90 -24.76
N GLU A 85 -41.94 -35.09 -25.32
CA GLU A 85 -43.20 -35.39 -25.99
C GLU A 85 -44.38 -35.42 -25.02
N GLN A 86 -44.18 -35.92 -23.81
CA GLN A 86 -45.21 -35.95 -22.77
C GLN A 86 -45.50 -34.56 -22.21
N ALA A 87 -44.48 -33.72 -22.03
CA ALA A 87 -44.65 -32.33 -21.62
C ALA A 87 -45.39 -31.52 -22.69
N LYS A 88 -45.04 -31.74 -23.96
CA LYS A 88 -45.72 -31.15 -25.11
C LYS A 88 -47.20 -31.56 -25.17
N ALA A 89 -47.50 -32.86 -25.05
CA ALA A 89 -48.87 -33.35 -25.07
C ALA A 89 -49.72 -32.75 -23.93
N LYS A 90 -49.14 -32.59 -22.73
CA LYS A 90 -49.83 -31.97 -21.59
C LYS A 90 -50.10 -30.48 -21.81
N ILE A 91 -49.14 -29.72 -22.32
CA ILE A 91 -49.36 -28.30 -22.57
C ILE A 91 -50.39 -28.09 -23.71
N GLU A 92 -50.41 -28.99 -24.71
CA GLU A 92 -51.41 -28.99 -25.79
C GLU A 92 -52.82 -29.32 -25.27
N GLU A 93 -52.94 -30.23 -24.30
CA GLU A 93 -54.21 -30.51 -23.61
C GLU A 93 -54.73 -29.26 -22.88
N ILE A 94 -53.85 -28.58 -22.14
CA ILE A 94 -54.18 -27.32 -21.44
C ILE A 94 -54.60 -26.25 -22.45
N GLN A 95 -53.94 -26.17 -23.61
CA GLN A 95 -54.32 -25.26 -24.68
C GLN A 95 -55.73 -25.57 -25.24
N GLN A 96 -56.08 -26.84 -25.41
CA GLN A 96 -57.43 -27.23 -25.84
C GLN A 96 -58.50 -26.85 -24.81
N ARG A 97 -58.18 -26.93 -23.51
CA ARG A 97 -59.06 -26.47 -22.43
C ARG A 97 -59.26 -24.96 -22.43
N LEU A 98 -58.19 -24.19 -22.66
CA LEU A 98 -58.28 -22.74 -22.90
C LEU A 98 -59.17 -22.42 -24.10
N ALA A 99 -59.03 -23.16 -25.21
CA ALA A 99 -59.86 -22.97 -26.40
C ALA A 99 -61.35 -23.28 -26.17
N LYS A 100 -61.68 -24.09 -25.15
CA LYS A 100 -63.06 -24.37 -24.70
C LYS A 100 -63.60 -23.30 -23.74
N GLY A 101 -62.82 -22.27 -23.41
CA GLY A 101 -63.24 -21.14 -22.58
C GLY A 101 -62.91 -21.25 -21.10
N GLU A 102 -62.06 -22.20 -20.69
CA GLU A 102 -61.56 -22.26 -19.31
C GLU A 102 -60.64 -21.07 -18.99
N ASP A 103 -60.64 -20.64 -17.72
CA ASP A 103 -59.84 -19.50 -17.28
C ASP A 103 -58.34 -19.83 -17.20
N PHE A 104 -57.50 -18.94 -17.75
CA PHE A 104 -56.06 -19.14 -17.77
C PHE A 104 -55.44 -19.17 -16.38
N ALA A 105 -55.89 -18.30 -15.46
CA ALA A 105 -55.34 -18.24 -14.11
C ALA A 105 -55.75 -19.48 -13.29
N ALA A 106 -56.94 -20.03 -13.53
CA ALA A 106 -57.36 -21.30 -12.93
C ALA A 106 -56.48 -22.46 -13.41
N LEU A 107 -56.28 -22.59 -14.73
CA LEU A 107 -55.42 -23.63 -15.30
C LEU A 107 -53.95 -23.46 -14.89
N ALA A 108 -53.46 -22.23 -14.74
CA ALA A 108 -52.13 -21.97 -14.23
C ALA A 108 -51.97 -22.42 -12.77
N LYS A 109 -52.97 -22.19 -11.92
CA LYS A 109 -52.96 -22.69 -10.53
C LYS A 109 -53.03 -24.21 -10.45
N GLU A 110 -53.74 -24.84 -11.37
CA GLU A 110 -53.96 -26.28 -11.38
C GLU A 110 -52.78 -27.05 -11.99
N TYR A 111 -52.16 -26.53 -13.05
CA TYR A 111 -51.21 -27.28 -13.88
C TYR A 111 -49.82 -26.66 -14.00
N SER A 112 -49.63 -25.36 -13.74
CA SER A 112 -48.31 -24.75 -13.90
C SER A 112 -47.35 -25.30 -12.84
N GLN A 113 -46.19 -25.76 -13.31
CA GLN A 113 -45.11 -26.28 -12.49
C GLN A 113 -44.12 -25.20 -12.06
N ASP A 114 -44.34 -23.93 -12.44
CA ASP A 114 -43.58 -22.81 -11.89
C ASP A 114 -44.07 -22.46 -10.47
N PRO A 115 -43.26 -22.72 -9.41
CA PRO A 115 -43.65 -22.40 -8.04
C PRO A 115 -43.76 -20.88 -7.79
N GLY A 116 -43.10 -20.04 -8.60
CA GLY A 116 -43.07 -18.59 -8.42
C GLY A 116 -44.37 -17.89 -8.84
N SER A 117 -45.04 -18.41 -9.87
CA SER A 117 -46.23 -17.78 -10.47
C SER A 117 -47.50 -18.62 -10.42
N SER A 118 -47.44 -19.95 -10.32
CA SER A 118 -48.61 -20.86 -10.34
C SER A 118 -49.72 -20.43 -9.39
N SER A 119 -49.40 -20.22 -8.11
CA SER A 119 -50.36 -19.77 -7.08
C SER A 119 -51.01 -18.41 -7.37
N LYS A 120 -50.38 -17.57 -8.20
CA LYS A 120 -50.87 -16.26 -8.65
C LYS A 120 -51.56 -16.32 -10.01
N GLY A 121 -51.91 -17.52 -10.49
CA GLY A 121 -52.51 -17.69 -11.81
C GLY A 121 -51.53 -17.52 -12.96
N GLY A 122 -50.25 -17.80 -12.72
CA GLY A 122 -49.18 -17.74 -13.71
C GLY A 122 -48.58 -16.35 -13.91
N ASP A 123 -49.03 -15.32 -13.20
CA ASP A 123 -48.59 -13.92 -13.37
C ASP A 123 -47.15 -13.69 -12.90
N LEU A 124 -46.32 -13.18 -13.82
CA LEU A 124 -44.90 -12.89 -13.63
C LEU A 124 -44.63 -11.41 -13.35
N GLY A 125 -45.64 -10.54 -13.38
CA GLY A 125 -45.46 -9.09 -13.25
C GLY A 125 -44.88 -8.44 -14.51
N TYR A 126 -44.56 -7.15 -14.43
CA TYR A 126 -43.96 -6.39 -15.53
C TYR A 126 -42.46 -6.64 -15.61
N ALA A 127 -41.98 -6.98 -16.80
CA ALA A 127 -40.56 -7.14 -17.08
C ALA A 127 -40.20 -6.48 -18.43
N GLY A 128 -38.98 -5.95 -18.50
CA GLY A 128 -38.38 -5.46 -19.75
C GLY A 128 -37.70 -6.58 -20.55
N LYS A 129 -37.13 -6.22 -21.70
CA LYS A 129 -36.33 -7.15 -22.51
C LYS A 129 -35.09 -7.66 -21.76
N GLY A 130 -34.66 -8.89 -22.06
CA GLY A 130 -33.50 -9.56 -21.48
C GLY A 130 -33.76 -10.22 -20.13
N VAL A 131 -35.01 -10.24 -19.66
CA VAL A 131 -35.40 -10.87 -18.37
C VAL A 131 -35.79 -12.33 -18.56
N TYR A 132 -36.39 -12.68 -19.71
CA TYR A 132 -36.88 -14.02 -19.99
C TYR A 132 -35.96 -14.80 -20.94
N ASP A 133 -36.18 -16.11 -21.03
CA ASP A 133 -35.59 -16.97 -22.06
C ASP A 133 -35.89 -16.41 -23.47
N PRO A 134 -34.94 -16.46 -24.44
CA PRO A 134 -35.12 -15.87 -25.76
C PRO A 134 -36.41 -16.32 -26.49
N ALA A 135 -36.75 -17.62 -26.43
CA ALA A 135 -37.95 -18.14 -27.10
C ALA A 135 -39.25 -17.67 -26.40
N PHE A 136 -39.20 -17.56 -25.07
CA PHE A 136 -40.29 -17.00 -24.29
C PHE A 136 -40.50 -15.51 -24.61
N GLU A 137 -39.40 -14.75 -24.62
CA GLU A 137 -39.41 -13.32 -24.88
C GLU A 137 -39.93 -13.02 -26.29
N ASP A 138 -39.36 -13.63 -27.33
CA ASP A 138 -39.78 -13.43 -28.71
C ASP A 138 -41.27 -13.71 -28.88
N THR A 139 -41.78 -14.77 -28.24
CA THR A 139 -43.20 -15.09 -28.28
C THR A 139 -44.02 -14.04 -27.52
N LEU A 140 -43.65 -13.65 -26.31
CA LEU A 140 -44.34 -12.62 -25.53
C LEU A 140 -44.40 -11.28 -26.29
N TYR A 141 -43.34 -10.94 -27.02
CA TYR A 141 -43.27 -9.71 -27.81
C TYR A 141 -44.14 -9.76 -29.08
N ALA A 142 -44.46 -10.96 -29.58
CA ALA A 142 -45.36 -11.17 -30.72
C ALA A 142 -46.86 -11.24 -30.34
N LEU A 143 -47.20 -11.38 -29.05
CA LEU A 143 -48.58 -11.44 -28.59
C LEU A 143 -49.25 -10.06 -28.53
N ASN A 144 -50.55 -10.04 -28.83
CA ASN A 144 -51.43 -8.91 -28.53
C ASN A 144 -51.95 -9.02 -27.09
N LYS A 145 -52.44 -7.91 -26.52
CA LYS A 145 -53.00 -7.89 -25.18
C LYS A 145 -54.13 -8.92 -25.05
N ASP A 146 -54.12 -9.65 -23.93
CA ASP A 146 -55.01 -10.74 -23.57
C ASP A 146 -54.90 -12.01 -24.44
N GLN A 147 -53.99 -12.03 -25.42
CA GLN A 147 -53.72 -13.19 -26.26
C GLN A 147 -52.87 -14.23 -25.53
N VAL A 148 -53.16 -15.51 -25.79
CA VAL A 148 -52.35 -16.66 -25.37
C VAL A 148 -51.56 -17.21 -26.56
N SER A 149 -50.31 -17.59 -26.34
CA SER A 149 -49.43 -18.18 -27.34
C SER A 149 -49.83 -19.62 -27.72
N GLN A 150 -49.21 -20.12 -28.79
CA GLN A 150 -49.05 -21.55 -28.97
C GLN A 150 -48.05 -22.10 -27.93
N PRO A 151 -48.01 -23.42 -27.68
CA PRO A 151 -46.98 -24.04 -26.87
C PRO A 151 -45.57 -23.62 -27.32
N VAL A 152 -44.79 -23.04 -26.42
CA VAL A 152 -43.42 -22.58 -26.67
C VAL A 152 -42.46 -23.46 -25.90
N ARG A 153 -41.44 -23.99 -26.58
CA ARG A 153 -40.34 -24.71 -25.93
C ARG A 153 -39.23 -23.73 -25.56
N THR A 154 -38.90 -23.65 -24.28
CA THR A 154 -37.74 -22.92 -23.72
C THR A 154 -36.81 -23.93 -23.06
N ASP A 155 -35.68 -23.55 -22.46
CA ASP A 155 -34.83 -24.49 -21.71
C ASP A 155 -35.53 -25.15 -20.50
N PHE A 156 -36.54 -24.50 -19.91
CA PHE A 156 -37.23 -24.98 -18.70
C PHE A 156 -38.36 -25.98 -18.99
N GLY A 157 -38.80 -26.08 -20.24
CA GLY A 157 -39.86 -26.98 -20.67
C GLY A 157 -40.82 -26.30 -21.63
N TRP A 158 -42.09 -26.68 -21.55
CA TRP A 158 -43.13 -26.18 -22.45
C TRP A 158 -44.02 -25.14 -21.76
N HIS A 159 -44.26 -24.02 -22.45
CA HIS A 159 -45.00 -22.89 -21.92
C HIS A 159 -46.21 -22.52 -22.76
N LEU A 160 -47.30 -22.15 -22.10
CA LEU A 160 -48.31 -21.25 -22.67
C LEU A 160 -48.10 -19.87 -22.05
N ILE A 161 -48.00 -18.85 -22.90
CA ILE A 161 -47.67 -17.49 -22.50
C ILE A 161 -48.86 -16.60 -22.80
N LYS A 162 -49.27 -15.79 -21.85
CA LYS A 162 -50.35 -14.81 -22.01
C LYS A 162 -49.83 -13.40 -21.75
N LEU A 163 -50.11 -12.47 -22.65
CA LEU A 163 -49.80 -11.06 -22.43
C LEU A 163 -50.95 -10.39 -21.68
N LEU A 164 -50.72 -9.98 -20.43
CA LEU A 164 -51.72 -9.31 -19.59
C LEU A 164 -51.73 -7.78 -19.77
N GLY A 165 -50.57 -7.19 -20.07
CA GLY A 165 -50.44 -5.74 -20.19
C GLY A 165 -49.14 -5.30 -20.83
N VAL A 166 -49.17 -4.10 -21.40
CA VAL A 166 -47.99 -3.40 -21.93
C VAL A 166 -47.94 -2.06 -21.24
N GLU A 167 -46.83 -1.76 -20.59
CA GLU A 167 -46.53 -0.48 -19.97
C GLU A 167 -45.45 0.21 -20.81
N ALA A 168 -45.85 1.29 -21.48
CA ALA A 168 -44.91 2.12 -22.23
C ALA A 168 -43.94 2.78 -21.24
N PRO A 169 -42.67 2.99 -21.61
CA PRO A 169 -41.76 3.70 -20.74
C PRO A 169 -42.28 5.11 -20.45
N SER A 170 -42.24 5.52 -19.19
CA SER A 170 -42.48 6.92 -18.83
C SER A 170 -41.33 7.77 -19.38
N VAL A 171 -41.59 8.49 -20.48
CA VAL A 171 -40.61 9.39 -21.11
C VAL A 171 -40.49 10.66 -20.26
N PRO A 172 -39.34 10.90 -19.57
CA PRO A 172 -39.14 12.14 -18.85
C PRO A 172 -39.12 13.31 -19.84
N THR A 173 -39.61 14.48 -19.45
CA THR A 173 -39.56 15.65 -20.34
C THR A 173 -38.13 16.17 -20.49
N PHE A 174 -37.82 16.78 -21.63
CA PHE A 174 -36.53 17.47 -21.82
C PHE A 174 -36.25 18.47 -20.69
N ALA A 175 -37.26 19.25 -20.29
CA ALA A 175 -37.13 20.21 -19.20
C ALA A 175 -36.72 19.55 -17.88
N SER A 176 -37.27 18.37 -17.55
CA SER A 176 -36.90 17.64 -16.33
C SER A 176 -35.50 17.05 -16.36
N LEU A 177 -34.95 16.76 -17.55
CA LEU A 177 -33.60 16.20 -17.70
C LEU A 177 -32.54 17.24 -18.04
N LYS A 178 -32.92 18.47 -18.42
CA LYS A 178 -32.00 19.48 -18.95
C LYS A 178 -30.81 19.74 -18.04
N ASP A 179 -31.01 19.91 -16.74
CA ASP A 179 -29.94 20.23 -15.79
C ASP A 179 -28.96 19.06 -15.61
N LYS A 180 -29.49 17.83 -15.53
CA LYS A 180 -28.69 16.60 -15.49
C LYS A 180 -27.86 16.46 -16.76
N LEU A 181 -28.50 16.52 -17.93
CA LEU A 181 -27.83 16.40 -19.23
C LEU A 181 -26.78 17.48 -19.43
N THR A 182 -27.05 18.71 -18.96
CA THR A 182 -26.08 19.81 -19.01
C THR A 182 -24.86 19.49 -18.15
N THR A 183 -25.06 18.99 -16.93
CA THR A 183 -23.96 18.62 -16.02
C THR A 183 -23.14 17.47 -16.58
N ASP A 184 -23.79 16.44 -17.12
CA ASP A 184 -23.15 15.26 -17.70
C ASP A 184 -22.33 15.63 -18.93
N LEU A 185 -22.92 16.34 -19.89
CA LEU A 185 -22.22 16.80 -21.09
C LEU A 185 -21.09 17.76 -20.75
N LYS A 186 -21.31 18.69 -19.83
CA LYS A 186 -20.27 19.64 -19.40
C LYS A 186 -19.08 18.91 -18.78
N SER A 187 -19.33 17.90 -17.94
CA SER A 187 -18.27 17.09 -17.34
C SER A 187 -17.48 16.32 -18.39
N GLN A 188 -18.16 15.74 -19.39
CA GLN A 188 -17.51 15.04 -20.51
C GLN A 188 -16.67 15.97 -21.37
N LEU A 189 -17.19 17.15 -21.71
CA LEU A 189 -16.48 18.13 -22.52
C LEU A 189 -15.28 18.72 -21.77
N VAL A 190 -15.41 18.94 -20.45
CA VAL A 190 -14.29 19.36 -19.59
C VAL A 190 -13.20 18.30 -19.57
N GLU A 191 -13.55 17.02 -19.44
CA GLU A 191 -12.61 15.90 -19.49
C GLU A 191 -11.86 15.88 -20.83
N GLN A 192 -12.59 15.93 -21.95
CA GLN A 192 -12.00 15.97 -23.28
C GLN A 192 -11.06 17.16 -23.44
N LYS A 193 -11.47 18.34 -22.96
CA LYS A 193 -10.65 19.55 -23.06
C LYS A 193 -9.40 19.47 -22.18
N PHE A 194 -9.52 18.89 -20.99
CA PHE A 194 -8.39 18.68 -20.10
C PHE A 194 -7.34 17.77 -20.75
N VAL A 195 -7.75 16.63 -21.30
CA VAL A 195 -6.85 15.71 -22.01
C VAL A 195 -6.20 16.39 -23.23
N GLU A 196 -6.97 17.13 -24.03
CA GLU A 196 -6.43 17.88 -25.18
C GLU A 196 -5.36 18.89 -24.75
N VAL A 197 -5.62 19.67 -23.71
CA VAL A 197 -4.70 20.73 -23.25
C VAL A 197 -3.51 20.15 -22.49
N THR A 198 -3.66 19.02 -21.78
CA THR A 198 -2.54 18.28 -21.21
C THR A 198 -1.58 17.81 -22.29
N LYS A 199 -2.09 17.33 -23.43
CA LYS A 199 -1.23 16.96 -24.56
C LYS A 199 -0.52 18.18 -25.16
N GLN A 200 -1.22 19.31 -25.34
CA GLN A 200 -0.60 20.55 -25.80
C GLN A 200 0.48 21.07 -24.84
N LEU A 201 0.26 20.90 -23.53
CA LEU A 201 1.23 21.22 -22.49
C LEU A 201 2.47 20.33 -22.61
N GLU A 202 2.29 19.02 -22.79
CA GLU A 202 3.39 18.08 -22.97
C GLU A 202 4.23 18.43 -24.22
N ASP A 203 3.58 18.60 -25.38
CA ASP A 203 4.23 18.93 -26.63
C ASP A 203 5.00 20.27 -26.52
N SER A 204 4.35 21.33 -25.99
CA SER A 204 4.98 22.64 -25.83
C SER A 204 6.13 22.63 -24.82
N ALA A 205 5.98 21.90 -23.70
CA ALA A 205 7.03 21.77 -22.69
C ALA A 205 8.25 21.01 -23.22
N PHE A 206 8.04 19.99 -24.06
CA PHE A 206 9.13 19.24 -24.68
C PHE A 206 9.90 20.07 -25.72
N GLU A 207 9.20 20.91 -26.49
CA GLU A 207 9.81 21.75 -27.53
C GLU A 207 10.48 23.02 -26.99
N SER A 208 10.11 23.46 -25.78
CA SER A 208 10.56 24.71 -25.19
C SER A 208 11.78 24.54 -24.29
N SER A 209 12.69 25.53 -24.33
CA SER A 209 13.88 25.56 -23.47
C SER A 209 13.62 26.04 -22.04
N ASP A 210 12.41 26.53 -21.73
CA ASP A 210 11.95 26.92 -20.40
C ASP A 210 10.42 26.77 -20.31
N LEU A 211 9.81 27.20 -19.18
CA LEU A 211 8.36 27.12 -18.96
C LEU A 211 7.58 28.38 -19.36
N SER A 212 8.26 29.42 -19.86
CA SER A 212 7.63 30.69 -20.21
C SER A 212 6.74 30.55 -21.45
N GLN A 213 7.22 29.89 -22.49
CA GLN A 213 6.46 29.69 -23.74
C GLN A 213 5.24 28.78 -23.51
N PRO A 214 5.37 27.59 -22.87
CA PRO A 214 4.20 26.76 -22.56
C PRO A 214 3.18 27.46 -21.67
N ALA A 215 3.65 28.27 -20.71
CA ALA A 215 2.77 29.09 -19.88
C ALA A 215 1.99 30.10 -20.73
N GLN A 216 2.66 30.80 -21.65
CA GLN A 216 2.03 31.79 -22.51
C GLN A 216 1.00 31.15 -23.46
N ASP A 217 1.35 30.05 -24.13
CA ASP A 217 0.50 29.37 -25.11
C ASP A 217 -0.82 28.89 -24.49
N LEU A 218 -0.76 28.42 -23.25
CA LEU A 218 -1.92 27.86 -22.55
C LEU A 218 -2.57 28.84 -21.57
N GLY A 219 -2.05 30.06 -21.45
CA GLY A 219 -2.53 31.06 -20.50
C GLY A 219 -2.36 30.64 -19.03
N LEU A 220 -1.30 29.89 -18.72
CA LEU A 220 -0.91 29.45 -17.39
C LEU A 220 0.12 30.42 -16.78
N LYS A 221 0.44 30.21 -15.50
CA LYS A 221 1.45 31.00 -14.79
C LYS A 221 2.58 30.09 -14.34
N VAL A 222 3.82 30.53 -14.61
CA VAL A 222 5.00 29.93 -14.00
C VAL A 222 5.03 30.32 -12.52
N GLN A 223 5.12 29.31 -11.66
CA GLN A 223 5.22 29.41 -10.21
C GLN A 223 6.59 28.87 -9.78
N THR A 224 7.05 29.25 -8.58
CA THR A 224 8.34 28.80 -8.04
C THR A 224 8.15 28.16 -6.67
N THR A 225 8.81 27.03 -6.42
CA THR A 225 8.77 26.38 -5.10
C THR A 225 9.69 27.06 -4.09
N ALA A 226 9.50 26.77 -2.80
CA ALA A 226 10.58 26.94 -1.83
C ALA A 226 11.68 25.89 -2.08
N PRO A 227 12.91 26.07 -1.55
CA PRO A 227 13.93 25.03 -1.54
C PRO A 227 13.45 23.76 -0.82
N PHE A 228 13.66 22.59 -1.41
CA PHE A 228 13.33 21.31 -0.79
C PHE A 228 14.36 20.22 -1.12
N GLY A 229 14.51 19.26 -0.21
CA GLY A 229 15.40 18.10 -0.36
C GLY A 229 14.66 16.85 -0.88
N ARG A 230 15.34 15.71 -0.88
CA ARG A 230 14.80 14.42 -1.35
C ARG A 230 13.68 13.86 -0.47
N GLU A 231 13.54 14.39 0.73
CA GLU A 231 12.43 14.15 1.66
C GLU A 231 11.11 14.81 1.21
N GLY A 232 11.17 15.78 0.29
CA GLY A 232 10.03 16.55 -0.16
C GLY A 232 9.73 17.76 0.71
N GLY A 233 8.62 18.43 0.41
CA GLY A 233 8.15 19.63 1.13
C GLY A 233 6.63 19.73 1.14
N GLU A 234 6.11 20.94 1.00
CA GLU A 234 4.68 21.23 0.95
C GLU A 234 4.18 21.44 -0.50
N GLY A 235 2.85 21.45 -0.68
CA GLY A 235 2.22 21.64 -1.98
C GLY A 235 2.62 20.55 -2.99
N ILE A 236 3.00 20.95 -4.20
CA ILE A 236 3.40 20.00 -5.26
C ILE A 236 4.63 19.16 -4.86
N THR A 237 5.49 19.68 -3.96
CA THR A 237 6.72 19.01 -3.53
C THR A 237 6.48 17.94 -2.46
N ALA A 238 5.23 17.76 -2.01
CA ALA A 238 4.81 16.59 -1.24
C ALA A 238 4.56 15.37 -2.14
N ASN A 239 4.38 15.57 -3.46
CA ASN A 239 4.12 14.49 -4.40
C ASN A 239 5.42 13.78 -4.80
N ARG A 240 5.43 12.45 -4.69
CA ARG A 240 6.62 11.64 -4.96
C ARG A 240 7.10 11.70 -6.41
N ALA A 241 6.19 11.84 -7.39
CA ALA A 241 6.55 11.98 -8.79
C ALA A 241 7.28 13.30 -9.05
N VAL A 242 6.84 14.38 -8.39
CA VAL A 242 7.53 15.68 -8.44
C VAL A 242 8.92 15.58 -7.84
N ILE A 243 9.08 14.97 -6.66
CA ILE A 243 10.40 14.79 -6.03
C ILE A 243 11.31 13.95 -6.94
N GLN A 244 10.79 12.86 -7.53
CA GLN A 244 11.58 12.01 -8.42
C GLN A 244 12.03 12.75 -9.68
N ALA A 245 11.14 13.53 -10.30
CA ALA A 245 11.49 14.36 -11.45
C ALA A 245 12.49 15.44 -11.06
N ALA A 246 12.29 16.15 -9.94
CA ALA A 246 13.14 17.24 -9.48
C ALA A 246 14.62 16.86 -9.32
N PHE A 247 14.88 15.61 -8.93
CA PHE A 247 16.23 15.08 -8.72
C PHE A 247 16.64 14.06 -9.79
N SER A 248 15.96 14.03 -10.95
CA SER A 248 16.38 13.24 -12.10
C SER A 248 17.52 13.94 -12.84
N PRO A 249 18.41 13.22 -13.54
CA PRO A 249 19.47 13.84 -14.34
C PRO A 249 18.93 14.85 -15.36
N GLU A 250 17.79 14.55 -15.99
CA GLU A 250 17.18 15.38 -17.02
C GLU A 250 16.76 16.75 -16.46
N VAL A 251 16.10 16.78 -15.28
CA VAL A 251 15.64 18.05 -14.70
C VAL A 251 16.74 18.74 -13.91
N LEU A 252 17.50 18.00 -13.10
CA LEU A 252 18.46 18.57 -12.16
C LEU A 252 19.77 18.97 -12.84
N GLU A 253 20.31 18.11 -13.70
CA GLU A 253 21.64 18.28 -14.29
C GLU A 253 21.56 18.91 -15.69
N GLU A 254 20.68 18.40 -16.55
CA GLU A 254 20.49 18.93 -17.90
C GLU A 254 19.60 20.17 -17.92
N GLY A 255 18.84 20.39 -16.84
CA GLY A 255 17.92 21.52 -16.72
C GLY A 255 16.73 21.41 -17.67
N SER A 256 16.39 20.23 -18.20
CA SER A 256 15.26 20.02 -19.09
C SER A 256 13.92 20.22 -18.36
N ASN A 257 12.87 20.55 -19.12
CA ASN A 257 11.51 20.48 -18.61
C ASN A 257 11.15 19.00 -18.37
N SER A 258 10.43 18.70 -17.29
CA SER A 258 9.95 17.34 -17.05
C SER A 258 8.89 16.94 -18.08
N ASN A 259 8.60 15.64 -18.19
CA ASN A 259 7.32 15.20 -18.74
C ASN A 259 6.16 15.73 -17.88
N THR A 260 4.92 15.61 -18.38
CA THR A 260 3.74 15.90 -17.58
C THR A 260 3.66 14.93 -16.38
N LEU A 261 3.47 15.50 -15.19
CA LEU A 261 3.36 14.78 -13.94
C LEU A 261 1.92 14.92 -13.44
N GLU A 262 1.18 13.82 -13.42
CA GLU A 262 -0.17 13.77 -12.85
C GLU A 262 -0.06 13.72 -11.32
N LEU A 263 -0.55 14.77 -10.65
CA LEU A 263 -0.57 14.81 -9.18
C LEU A 263 -1.79 14.07 -8.63
N ASP A 264 -2.91 14.21 -9.33
CA ASP A 264 -4.21 13.60 -9.08
C ASP A 264 -5.04 13.67 -10.40
N PRO A 265 -6.23 13.02 -10.46
CA PRO A 265 -7.05 12.99 -11.68
C PRO A 265 -7.51 14.36 -12.22
N GLU A 266 -7.29 15.46 -11.49
CA GLU A 266 -7.71 16.80 -11.87
C GLU A 266 -6.53 17.77 -12.05
N THR A 267 -5.30 17.36 -11.74
CA THR A 267 -4.13 18.25 -11.69
C THR A 267 -2.90 17.63 -12.35
N VAL A 268 -2.39 18.31 -13.37
CA VAL A 268 -1.14 17.98 -14.06
C VAL A 268 -0.15 19.12 -13.88
N VAL A 269 1.12 18.80 -13.64
CA VAL A 269 2.21 19.78 -13.57
C VAL A 269 3.35 19.43 -14.51
N VAL A 270 4.08 20.46 -14.94
CA VAL A 270 5.41 20.32 -15.54
C VAL A 270 6.37 21.13 -14.70
N VAL A 271 7.54 20.56 -14.39
CA VAL A 271 8.56 21.18 -13.54
C VAL A 271 9.87 21.35 -14.29
N ARG A 272 10.67 22.32 -13.86
CA ARG A 272 12.02 22.58 -14.34
C ARG A 272 12.90 23.03 -13.18
N SER A 273 14.15 22.59 -13.14
CA SER A 273 15.13 23.13 -12.19
C SER A 273 15.38 24.62 -12.45
N LYS A 274 15.18 25.43 -11.41
CA LYS A 274 15.54 26.84 -11.38
C LYS A 274 16.90 27.04 -10.73
N GLU A 275 17.12 26.38 -9.61
CA GLU A 275 18.36 26.48 -8.83
C GLU A 275 18.65 25.13 -8.15
N HIS A 276 19.90 24.67 -8.28
CA HIS A 276 20.41 23.49 -7.59
C HIS A 276 21.34 23.92 -6.45
N LEU A 277 20.87 23.73 -5.22
CA LEU A 277 21.59 24.09 -4.01
C LEU A 277 22.42 22.88 -3.56
N GLN A 278 23.69 22.89 -3.96
CA GLN A 278 24.67 21.89 -3.55
C GLN A 278 24.87 21.89 -2.02
N PRO A 279 25.21 20.74 -1.41
CA PRO A 279 25.60 20.67 -0.01
C PRO A 279 26.70 21.68 0.33
N GLN A 280 26.43 22.56 1.29
CA GLN A 280 27.38 23.56 1.78
C GLN A 280 27.59 23.38 3.27
N GLN A 281 28.76 23.76 3.76
CA GLN A 281 29.07 23.62 5.18
C GLN A 281 28.16 24.55 6.00
N LEU A 282 27.41 23.96 6.92
CA LEU A 282 26.53 24.67 7.84
C LEU A 282 27.34 25.58 8.74
N PRO A 283 26.89 26.82 9.02
CA PRO A 283 27.60 27.72 9.93
C PRO A 283 27.86 27.07 11.30
N LEU A 284 29.04 27.29 11.88
CA LEU A 284 29.44 26.71 13.15
C LEU A 284 28.39 26.96 14.25
N GLU A 285 27.79 28.15 14.26
CA GLU A 285 26.79 28.57 15.25
C GLU A 285 25.55 27.66 15.24
N SER A 286 25.18 27.11 14.08
CA SER A 286 24.04 26.21 13.92
C SER A 286 24.28 24.80 14.47
N VAL A 287 25.54 24.36 14.51
CA VAL A 287 25.93 22.99 14.90
C VAL A 287 26.72 22.92 16.21
N ALA A 288 27.23 24.05 16.71
CA ALA A 288 28.13 24.11 17.87
C ALA A 288 27.55 23.45 19.13
N SER A 289 26.25 23.62 19.40
CA SER A 289 25.61 22.99 20.56
C SER A 289 25.61 21.47 20.45
N SER A 290 25.31 20.93 19.26
CA SER A 290 25.29 19.49 19.01
C SER A 290 26.69 18.90 19.14
N ILE A 291 27.68 19.54 18.52
CA ILE A 291 29.09 19.16 18.61
C ILE A 291 29.55 19.14 20.06
N ARG A 292 29.21 20.17 20.86
CA ARG A 292 29.59 20.21 22.26
C ARG A 292 29.00 19.04 23.06
N THR A 293 27.71 18.73 22.85
CA THR A 293 27.07 17.59 23.51
C THR A 293 27.77 16.28 23.16
N GLN A 294 28.13 16.10 21.89
CA GLN A 294 28.89 14.93 21.43
C GLN A 294 30.27 14.86 22.10
N LEU A 295 31.06 15.93 22.03
CA LEU A 295 32.40 16.00 22.62
C LEU A 295 32.37 15.77 24.14
N VAL A 296 31.37 16.32 24.86
CA VAL A 296 31.20 16.08 26.29
C VAL A 296 31.02 14.59 26.57
N LYS A 297 30.19 13.90 25.78
CA LYS A 297 29.97 12.46 25.93
C LYS A 297 31.24 11.67 25.60
N GLU A 298 31.93 12.03 24.53
CA GLU A 298 33.19 11.37 24.12
C GLU A 298 34.27 11.51 25.18
N HIS A 299 34.50 12.73 25.68
CA HIS A 299 35.49 13.01 26.73
C HIS A 299 35.11 12.32 28.05
N ALA A 300 33.84 12.34 28.44
CA ALA A 300 33.38 11.66 29.66
C ALA A 300 33.58 10.14 29.57
N THR A 301 33.32 9.56 28.40
CA THR A 301 33.55 8.13 28.10
C THR A 301 35.03 7.80 28.13
N ALA A 302 35.87 8.62 27.49
CA ALA A 302 37.32 8.46 27.49
C ALA A 302 37.91 8.54 28.91
N ALA A 303 37.46 9.51 29.72
CA ALA A 303 37.88 9.66 31.10
C ALA A 303 37.46 8.47 31.98
N ALA A 304 36.21 8.00 31.84
CA ALA A 304 35.73 6.81 32.55
C ALA A 304 36.53 5.56 32.16
N LYS A 305 36.87 5.41 30.88
CA LYS A 305 37.71 4.32 30.37
C LYS A 305 39.11 4.39 30.96
N ALA A 306 39.81 5.53 30.87
CA ALA A 306 41.17 5.68 31.40
C ALA A 306 41.22 5.39 32.90
N LYS A 307 40.25 5.91 33.67
CA LYS A 307 40.14 5.63 35.11
C LYS A 307 39.89 4.14 35.37
N GLY A 308 38.98 3.54 34.62
CA GLY A 308 38.66 2.12 34.73
C GLY A 308 39.82 1.20 34.38
N GLU A 309 40.60 1.54 33.35
CA GLU A 309 41.80 0.80 32.97
C GLU A 309 42.90 0.88 34.04
N ALA A 310 43.09 2.05 34.66
CA ALA A 310 44.00 2.20 35.79
C ALA A 310 43.56 1.37 37.01
N LEU A 311 42.26 1.37 37.32
CA LEU A 311 41.69 0.52 38.38
C LEU A 311 41.87 -0.97 38.06
N LEU A 312 41.61 -1.38 36.81
CA LEU A 312 41.78 -2.76 36.36
C LEU A 312 43.24 -3.22 36.48
N ALA A 313 44.19 -2.37 36.08
CA ALA A 313 45.62 -2.65 36.22
C ALA A 313 46.01 -2.81 37.70
N GLY A 314 45.56 -1.90 38.57
CA GLY A 314 45.80 -1.96 40.01
C GLY A 314 45.16 -3.17 40.71
N LEU A 315 44.02 -3.64 40.20
CA LEU A 315 43.38 -4.88 40.69
C LEU A 315 44.16 -6.13 40.25
N ARG A 316 44.72 -6.13 39.03
CA ARG A 316 45.51 -7.24 38.49
C ARG A 316 46.88 -7.37 39.13
N ASP A 317 47.55 -6.25 39.38
CA ASP A 317 48.88 -6.22 40.00
C ASP A 317 48.84 -6.31 41.54
N GLY A 318 47.64 -6.34 42.13
CA GLY A 318 47.41 -6.49 43.56
C GLY A 318 47.63 -5.20 44.38
N LYS A 319 47.89 -4.05 43.74
CA LYS A 319 48.03 -2.75 44.44
C LYS A 319 46.69 -2.25 45.00
N ILE A 320 45.58 -2.63 44.38
CA ILE A 320 44.22 -2.30 44.84
C ILE A 320 43.62 -3.56 45.49
N PRO A 321 43.25 -3.52 46.79
CA PRO A 321 42.61 -4.64 47.44
C PRO A 321 41.26 -5.01 46.81
N LEU A 322 40.97 -6.30 46.69
CA LEU A 322 39.73 -6.80 46.06
C LEU A 322 38.45 -6.32 46.73
N ALA A 323 38.50 -5.99 48.02
CA ALA A 323 37.36 -5.50 48.80
C ALA A 323 37.30 -3.96 48.88
N ALA A 324 38.27 -3.24 48.29
CA ALA A 324 38.32 -1.78 48.38
C ALA A 324 37.20 -1.14 47.56
N LYS A 325 36.43 -0.25 48.19
CA LYS A 325 35.48 0.62 47.49
C LYS A 325 36.24 1.57 46.57
N GLN A 326 35.75 1.74 45.34
CA GLN A 326 36.31 2.69 44.38
C GLN A 326 35.30 3.81 44.16
N ASP A 327 35.68 5.05 44.50
CA ASP A 327 34.81 6.24 44.43
C ASP A 327 33.43 6.06 45.11
N GLY A 328 33.41 5.43 46.28
CA GLY A 328 32.17 5.15 47.01
C GLY A 328 31.28 4.07 46.41
N ARG A 329 31.75 3.36 45.36
CA ARG A 329 31.01 2.24 44.73
C ARG A 329 31.44 0.90 45.27
N ASP A 330 30.45 0.06 45.54
CA ASP A 330 30.61 -1.33 45.95
C ASP A 330 30.54 -2.29 44.74
N TRP A 331 31.17 -3.45 44.87
CA TRP A 331 31.02 -4.53 43.90
C TRP A 331 29.59 -5.07 43.91
N LYS A 332 28.92 -5.05 42.75
CA LYS A 332 27.68 -5.81 42.55
C LYS A 332 28.02 -7.30 42.42
N SER A 333 28.02 -8.00 43.54
CA SER A 333 28.40 -9.42 43.60
C SER A 333 27.19 -10.33 43.36
N MET A 334 27.37 -11.36 42.55
CA MET A 334 26.35 -12.38 42.26
C MET A 334 27.02 -13.75 42.25
N GLU A 335 26.31 -14.76 42.75
CA GLU A 335 26.78 -16.15 42.80
C GLU A 335 26.08 -17.00 41.75
N ALA A 336 26.79 -17.99 41.21
CA ALA A 336 26.26 -18.96 40.24
C ALA A 336 25.54 -18.33 39.02
N VAL A 337 26.06 -17.19 38.53
CA VAL A 337 25.54 -16.47 37.36
C VAL A 337 25.48 -17.40 36.13
N THR A 338 24.33 -17.42 35.44
CA THR A 338 24.12 -18.19 34.21
C THR A 338 24.28 -17.33 32.94
N ARG A 339 24.35 -17.97 31.76
CA ARG A 339 24.49 -17.26 30.46
C ARG A 339 23.29 -16.37 30.12
N SER A 340 22.16 -16.61 30.77
CA SER A 340 20.89 -15.89 30.59
C SER A 340 20.42 -15.26 31.90
N GLN A 341 21.36 -14.86 32.77
CA GLN A 341 21.04 -14.30 34.07
C GLN A 341 20.25 -13.00 33.93
N GLU A 342 19.06 -12.95 34.53
CA GLU A 342 18.27 -11.72 34.60
C GLU A 342 18.92 -10.69 35.52
N GLY A 343 18.73 -9.40 35.20
CA GLY A 343 19.25 -8.27 36.00
C GLY A 343 20.74 -7.96 35.81
N VAL A 344 21.37 -8.59 34.79
CA VAL A 344 22.75 -8.33 34.36
C VAL A 344 22.75 -7.94 32.90
N ASP A 345 23.53 -6.91 32.57
CA ASP A 345 23.66 -6.45 31.19
C ASP A 345 24.16 -7.60 30.27
N PRO A 346 23.52 -7.83 29.10
CA PRO A 346 23.90 -8.92 28.21
C PRO A 346 25.35 -8.87 27.72
N GLN A 347 25.91 -7.68 27.48
CA GLN A 347 27.31 -7.55 27.03
C GLN A 347 28.28 -7.86 28.19
N VAL A 348 27.90 -7.52 29.42
CA VAL A 348 28.64 -7.93 30.63
C VAL A 348 28.62 -9.45 30.80
N LEU A 349 27.47 -10.11 30.60
CA LEU A 349 27.37 -11.58 30.63
C LEU A 349 28.22 -12.22 29.55
N GLN A 350 28.16 -11.72 28.31
CA GLN A 350 28.97 -12.23 27.22
C GLN A 350 30.47 -12.09 27.52
N THR A 351 30.88 -10.97 28.12
CA THR A 351 32.26 -10.76 28.57
C THR A 351 32.65 -11.76 29.64
N LEU A 352 31.84 -11.90 30.69
CA LEU A 352 32.05 -12.83 31.80
C LEU A 352 32.26 -14.27 31.33
N PHE A 353 31.41 -14.76 30.42
CA PHE A 353 31.47 -16.15 29.93
C PHE A 353 32.58 -16.43 28.91
N ARG A 354 33.32 -15.39 28.47
CA ARG A 354 34.52 -15.54 27.63
C ARG A 354 35.81 -15.49 28.44
N MET A 355 35.74 -15.16 29.73
CA MET A 355 36.91 -15.07 30.60
C MET A 355 37.52 -16.46 30.85
N PRO A 356 38.86 -16.54 31.01
CA PRO A 356 39.51 -17.77 31.45
C PRO A 356 39.01 -18.17 32.84
N LYS A 357 39.08 -19.48 33.14
CA LYS A 357 38.79 -19.98 34.48
C LYS A 357 39.91 -19.52 35.44
N PRO A 358 39.58 -19.00 36.62
CA PRO A 358 40.57 -18.70 37.67
C PRO A 358 41.45 -19.90 38.06
N ASP A 359 42.75 -19.67 38.23
CA ASP A 359 43.77 -20.68 38.56
C ASP A 359 43.67 -21.25 40.00
N GLY A 360 42.84 -20.67 40.85
CA GLY A 360 42.65 -21.16 42.21
C GLY A 360 41.88 -20.21 43.12
N LYS A 361 41.57 -20.66 44.34
CA LYS A 361 40.88 -19.83 45.35
C LYS A 361 41.73 -18.59 45.64
N GLY A 362 41.10 -17.41 45.58
CA GLY A 362 41.75 -16.13 45.86
C GLY A 362 42.54 -15.53 44.69
N LYS A 363 42.50 -16.13 43.49
CA LYS A 363 43.14 -15.61 42.27
C LYS A 363 42.10 -15.30 41.20
N PRO A 364 41.27 -14.25 41.37
CA PRO A 364 40.21 -13.94 40.41
C PRO A 364 40.78 -13.49 39.06
N GLU A 365 40.00 -13.78 38.01
CA GLU A 365 40.25 -13.24 36.68
C GLU A 365 39.50 -11.93 36.49
N PHE A 366 40.05 -11.03 35.67
CA PHE A 366 39.44 -9.73 35.40
C PHE A 366 39.32 -9.44 33.92
N ALA A 367 38.16 -8.90 33.54
CA ALA A 367 37.90 -8.33 32.22
C ALA A 367 37.27 -6.95 32.36
N SER A 368 37.12 -6.26 31.25
CA SER A 368 36.41 -4.99 31.21
C SER A 368 35.63 -4.83 29.91
N ILE A 369 34.63 -3.97 29.95
CA ILE A 369 33.82 -3.57 28.80
C ILE A 369 33.41 -2.11 28.95
N THR A 370 33.38 -1.36 27.83
CA THR A 370 32.71 -0.06 27.76
C THR A 370 31.30 -0.29 27.24
N ALA A 371 30.29 0.01 28.06
CA ALA A 371 28.88 -0.11 27.71
C ALA A 371 28.44 1.03 26.77
N ALA A 372 27.27 0.87 26.13
CA ALA A 372 26.73 1.81 25.15
C ALA A 372 26.43 3.22 25.71
N ASP A 373 26.20 3.32 27.02
CA ASP A 373 26.04 4.57 27.75
C ASP A 373 27.37 5.28 28.07
N GLY A 374 28.51 4.71 27.65
CA GLY A 374 29.86 5.21 27.94
C GLY A 374 30.42 4.73 29.28
N SER A 375 29.69 3.93 30.05
CA SER A 375 30.17 3.38 31.32
C SER A 375 31.29 2.35 31.10
N PHE A 376 32.42 2.51 31.79
CA PHE A 376 33.43 1.45 31.89
C PHE A 376 33.09 0.49 33.04
N VAL A 377 32.94 -0.80 32.73
CA VAL A 377 32.57 -1.86 33.65
C VAL A 377 33.73 -2.83 33.80
N ILE A 378 34.15 -3.07 35.05
CA ILE A 378 35.13 -4.10 35.39
C ILE A 378 34.37 -5.35 35.84
N VAL A 379 34.69 -6.48 35.23
CA VAL A 379 34.11 -7.78 35.55
C VAL A 379 35.16 -8.59 36.31
N ARG A 380 34.82 -9.06 37.50
CA ARG A 380 35.66 -9.93 38.32
C ARG A 380 35.06 -11.33 38.39
N LEU A 381 35.79 -12.33 37.93
CA LEU A 381 35.40 -13.74 38.00
C LEU A 381 36.18 -14.43 39.13
N ASN A 382 35.50 -14.74 40.23
CA ASN A 382 36.11 -15.38 41.40
C ASN A 382 36.23 -16.90 41.28
N GLY A 383 35.39 -17.52 40.46
CA GLY A 383 35.35 -18.96 40.30
C GLY A 383 34.31 -19.39 39.29
N VAL A 384 34.49 -20.58 38.73
CA VAL A 384 33.56 -21.19 37.78
C VAL A 384 33.08 -22.50 38.40
N ASN A 385 31.75 -22.66 38.49
CA ASN A 385 31.16 -23.94 38.83
C ASN A 385 31.40 -24.90 37.66
N GLN A 386 32.11 -25.99 37.92
CA GLN A 386 32.22 -27.06 36.95
C GLN A 386 30.90 -27.82 36.97
N ALA A 387 30.17 -27.78 35.85
CA ALA A 387 29.06 -28.70 35.65
C ALA A 387 29.60 -30.14 35.78
N ALA A 388 28.81 -31.03 36.37
CA ALA A 388 29.13 -32.45 36.36
C ALA A 388 29.35 -32.91 34.91
N ALA A 389 30.26 -33.88 34.72
CA ALA A 389 30.41 -34.48 33.41
C ALA A 389 29.04 -35.01 32.95
N PRO A 390 28.62 -34.74 31.70
CA PRO A 390 27.34 -35.22 31.23
C PRO A 390 27.28 -36.74 31.38
N THR A 391 26.16 -37.23 31.86
CA THR A 391 25.86 -38.66 31.93
C THR A 391 25.92 -39.27 30.52
N ASP A 392 26.09 -40.58 30.43
CA ASP A 392 26.13 -41.24 29.11
C ASP A 392 24.80 -41.08 28.33
N ALA A 393 23.69 -40.92 29.04
CA ALA A 393 22.40 -40.57 28.46
C ALA A 393 22.40 -39.16 27.84
N GLU A 394 22.90 -38.16 28.58
CA GLU A 394 23.04 -36.78 28.07
C GLU A 394 24.03 -36.70 26.90
N LYS A 395 25.16 -37.42 26.97
CA LYS A 395 26.11 -37.53 25.85
C LYS A 395 25.44 -38.11 24.60
N ALA A 396 24.61 -39.16 24.75
CA ALA A 396 23.88 -39.75 23.64
C ALA A 396 22.86 -38.75 23.05
N GLN A 397 22.17 -37.98 23.89
CA GLN A 397 21.26 -36.93 23.45
C GLN A 397 22.01 -35.80 22.71
N TYR A 398 23.14 -35.32 23.23
CA TYR A 398 23.97 -34.32 22.56
C TYR A 398 24.50 -34.82 21.22
N ARG A 399 24.93 -36.09 21.12
CA ARG A 399 25.35 -36.68 19.84
C ARG A 399 24.22 -36.67 18.81
N ARG A 400 23.00 -37.07 19.19
CA ARG A 400 21.84 -37.02 18.28
C ARG A 400 21.50 -35.60 17.86
N PHE A 401 21.52 -34.66 18.82
CA PHE A 401 21.28 -33.25 18.54
C PHE A 401 22.31 -32.67 17.57
N LEU A 402 23.61 -32.90 17.82
CA LEU A 402 24.68 -32.43 16.95
C LEU A 402 24.63 -33.09 15.56
N ALA A 403 24.36 -34.39 15.48
CA ALA A 403 24.20 -35.09 14.21
C ALA A 403 23.01 -34.56 13.40
N SER A 404 21.88 -34.30 14.07
CA SER A 404 20.70 -33.70 13.44
C SER A 404 20.99 -32.29 12.94
N ARG A 405 21.65 -31.46 13.76
CA ARG A 405 22.03 -30.10 13.36
C ARG A 405 23.00 -30.09 12.18
N ALA A 406 24.03 -30.94 12.21
CA ALA A 406 24.97 -31.10 11.10
C ALA A 406 24.24 -31.55 9.83
N GLY A 407 23.38 -32.56 9.92
CA GLY A 407 22.58 -33.01 8.77
C GLY A 407 21.63 -31.94 8.22
N GLN A 408 21.03 -31.11 9.08
CA GLN A 408 20.22 -29.97 8.64
C GLN A 408 21.06 -28.90 7.92
N GLN A 409 22.28 -28.63 8.41
CA GLN A 409 23.19 -27.69 7.74
C GLN A 409 23.66 -28.23 6.39
N ASP A 410 24.03 -29.52 6.32
CA ASP A 410 24.43 -30.17 5.07
C ASP A 410 23.28 -30.17 4.06
N PHE A 411 22.06 -30.48 4.48
CA PHE A 411 20.88 -30.46 3.62
C PHE A 411 20.53 -29.04 3.16
N ALA A 412 20.62 -28.04 4.04
CA ALA A 412 20.39 -26.64 3.67
C ALA A 412 21.44 -26.14 2.67
N ALA A 413 22.72 -26.48 2.89
CA ALA A 413 23.80 -26.14 1.96
C ALA A 413 23.61 -26.82 0.60
N TYR A 414 23.20 -28.10 0.59
CA TYR A 414 22.86 -28.83 -0.63
C TYR A 414 21.69 -28.18 -1.38
N ARG A 415 20.62 -27.80 -0.67
CA ARG A 415 19.47 -27.11 -1.27
C ARG A 415 19.85 -25.75 -1.85
N ALA A 416 20.61 -24.93 -1.12
CA ALA A 416 21.10 -23.65 -1.60
C ALA A 416 21.98 -23.81 -2.85
N GLN A 417 22.81 -24.86 -2.89
CA GLN A 417 23.59 -25.21 -4.07
C GLN A 417 22.67 -25.57 -5.25
N LEU A 418 21.63 -26.39 -5.05
CA LEU A 418 20.66 -26.72 -6.11
C LEU A 418 19.92 -25.47 -6.62
N GLU A 419 19.45 -24.60 -5.73
CA GLU A 419 18.80 -23.33 -6.07
C GLU A 419 19.72 -22.43 -6.91
N SER A 420 20.99 -22.30 -6.52
CA SER A 420 21.99 -21.51 -7.26
C SER A 420 22.29 -22.05 -8.67
N LYS A 421 22.12 -23.36 -8.89
CA LYS A 421 22.38 -24.04 -10.17
C LYS A 421 21.11 -24.19 -11.03
N ALA A 422 19.94 -23.93 -10.46
CA ALA A 422 18.68 -24.01 -11.19
C ALA A 422 18.58 -22.82 -12.16
N LYS A 423 18.43 -23.12 -13.45
CA LYS A 423 17.98 -22.11 -14.43
C LYS A 423 16.45 -22.02 -14.32
N ILE A 424 15.96 -20.93 -13.74
CA ILE A 424 14.53 -20.68 -13.61
C ILE A 424 14.12 -19.72 -14.73
N GLU A 425 13.38 -20.21 -15.72
CA GLU A 425 12.65 -19.37 -16.67
C GLU A 425 11.27 -19.07 -16.07
N LYS A 426 10.97 -17.78 -15.87
CA LYS A 426 9.62 -17.32 -15.53
C LYS A 426 8.97 -16.84 -16.82
N PHE A 427 7.88 -17.49 -17.21
CA PHE A 427 7.02 -17.10 -18.33
C PHE A 427 6.04 -16.01 -17.90
#